data_AF-A0A6A6MXB5-F1
#
_entry.id   AF-A0A6A6MXB5-F1
#
_cell.length_a   1.000
_cell.length_b   1.000
_cell.length_c   1.000
_cell.angle_alpha   90.00
_cell.angle_beta   90.00
_cell.angle_gamma   90.00
#
_symmetry.space_group_name_H-M   'P 1'
#
loop_
_entity.id
_entity.type
_entity.pdbx_description
1 polymer ?
#
loop_
_entity_poly.entity_id
_entity_poly.type
_entity_poly.pdbx_seq_one_letter_code
_entity_poly.pdbx_strand_id
1 'polypeptide(L)'
;MEDVDEQYLEELANRWMVQVSEIDHTGIGVKKCRMRDLMRDMCVSKAREESFLGVIEQQDLTAAMTKSRRIAIRKEFFVPSGVEFQRREEAEMVLRTPIFVLGRLCFLKMHMLKESSFPSLEPLSGCHHLTKVWLEGIIVEDPHSSLHNLEYLPGSLAKLSLFNSKLKKDPMGILEKLPNVRFLFLGVESYEGSEMVCSANGFVNLRLLVFHG
;
A
#
# COMPACT_ATOMS: atom_id res chain seq x y z
N MET A 1 22.16 31.07 -1.92
CA MET A 1 22.59 30.07 -0.91
C MET A 1 22.35 28.64 -1.39
N GLU A 2 21.79 28.44 -2.59
CA GLU A 2 21.58 27.13 -3.22
C GLU A 2 22.86 26.57 -3.89
N ASP A 3 23.76 27.44 -4.38
CA ASP A 3 25.01 27.02 -5.08
C ASP A 3 25.96 26.16 -4.23
N VAL A 4 26.00 26.37 -2.91
CA VAL A 4 26.96 25.68 -2.03
C VAL A 4 26.53 24.23 -1.81
N ASP A 5 25.24 24.00 -1.61
CA ASP A 5 24.69 22.65 -1.36
C ASP A 5 24.76 21.79 -2.63
N GLU A 6 24.54 22.40 -3.81
CA GLU A 6 24.67 21.73 -5.11
C GLU A 6 26.13 21.36 -5.42
N GLN A 7 27.08 22.23 -5.13
CA GLN A 7 28.52 21.97 -5.32
C GLN A 7 28.99 20.80 -4.45
N TYR A 8 28.54 20.69 -3.20
CA TYR A 8 28.87 19.55 -2.34
C TYR A 8 28.31 18.24 -2.90
N LEU A 9 27.07 18.25 -3.40
CA LEU A 9 26.45 17.06 -3.98
C LEU A 9 27.18 16.63 -5.26
N GLU A 10 27.61 17.58 -6.09
CA GLU A 10 28.43 17.33 -7.27
C GLU A 10 29.78 16.69 -6.90
N GLU A 11 30.46 17.20 -5.86
CA GLU A 11 31.70 16.59 -5.37
C GLU A 11 31.48 15.15 -4.88
N LEU A 12 30.38 14.90 -4.16
CA LEU A 12 30.04 13.55 -3.71
C LEU A 12 29.77 12.60 -4.89
N ALA A 13 29.16 13.10 -5.96
CA ALA A 13 28.92 12.35 -7.19
C ALA A 13 30.24 12.08 -7.94
N ASN A 14 31.12 13.08 -8.07
CA ASN A 14 32.44 12.98 -8.71
C ASN A 14 33.37 12.00 -7.99
N ARG A 15 33.25 11.91 -6.66
CA ARG A 15 33.96 10.92 -5.84
C ARG A 15 33.27 9.56 -5.81
N TRP A 16 32.23 9.37 -6.64
CA TRP A 16 31.46 8.14 -6.76
C TRP A 16 30.81 7.67 -5.46
N MET A 17 30.59 8.57 -4.49
CA MET A 17 29.97 8.22 -3.21
C MET A 17 28.44 8.17 -3.34
N VAL A 18 27.88 9.02 -4.19
CA VAL A 18 26.46 9.04 -4.55
C VAL A 18 26.30 8.90 -6.06
N GLN A 19 25.16 8.35 -6.46
CA GLN A 19 24.73 8.27 -7.85
C GLN A 19 23.49 9.13 -8.03
N VAL A 20 23.55 10.09 -8.96
CA VAL A 20 22.37 10.86 -9.37
C VAL A 20 21.45 9.95 -10.17
N SER A 21 20.18 9.93 -9.78
CA SER A 21 19.13 9.07 -10.36
C SER A 21 18.02 9.88 -11.04
N GLU A 22 17.89 11.16 -10.72
CA GLU A 22 16.93 12.07 -11.34
C GLU A 22 17.49 13.50 -11.29
N ILE A 23 17.41 14.20 -12.41
CA ILE A 23 17.75 15.62 -12.57
C ILE A 23 16.43 16.35 -12.85
N ASP A 24 16.32 17.61 -12.44
CA ASP A 24 15.15 18.42 -12.66
C ASP A 24 15.00 18.86 -14.13
N HIS A 25 13.97 19.67 -14.39
CA HIS A 25 13.64 20.17 -15.73
C HIS A 25 14.60 21.26 -16.23
N THR A 26 15.47 21.79 -15.37
CA THR A 26 16.52 22.77 -15.75
C THR A 26 17.76 22.08 -16.29
N GLY A 27 17.91 20.77 -16.03
CA GLY A 27 19.06 19.98 -16.45
C GLY A 27 20.32 20.14 -15.59
N ILE A 28 20.24 20.98 -14.55
CA ILE A 28 21.36 21.30 -13.64
C ILE A 28 21.04 20.77 -12.23
N GLY A 29 19.83 20.98 -11.74
CA GLY A 29 19.45 20.61 -10.37
C GLY A 29 19.23 19.11 -10.17
N VAL A 30 19.86 18.52 -9.14
CA VAL A 30 19.67 17.11 -8.79
C VAL A 30 18.39 16.92 -7.97
N LYS A 31 17.42 16.20 -8.52
CA LYS A 31 16.15 15.89 -7.84
C LYS A 31 16.21 14.66 -6.96
N LYS A 32 17.04 13.66 -7.33
CA LYS A 32 17.17 12.42 -6.56
C LYS A 32 18.55 11.81 -6.71
N CYS A 33 19.22 11.53 -5.60
CA CYS A 33 20.46 10.76 -5.56
C CYS A 33 20.35 9.53 -4.66
N ARG A 34 21.21 8.53 -4.91
CA ARG A 34 21.34 7.31 -4.12
C ARG A 34 22.78 7.15 -3.66
N MET A 35 23.00 6.98 -2.35
CA MET A 35 24.31 6.58 -1.83
C MET A 35 24.63 5.15 -2.28
N ARG A 36 25.84 4.94 -2.79
CA ARG A 36 26.31 3.60 -3.19
C ARG A 36 26.42 2.70 -1.98
N ASP A 37 26.15 1.40 -2.17
CA ASP A 37 26.01 0.45 -1.07
C ASP A 37 27.29 0.31 -0.23
N LEU A 38 28.47 0.32 -0.85
CA LEU A 38 29.76 0.31 -0.13
C LEU A 38 29.93 1.53 0.79
N MET A 39 29.55 2.73 0.32
CA MET A 39 29.64 3.94 1.13
C MET A 39 28.59 3.97 2.23
N ARG A 40 27.39 3.45 1.95
CA ARG A 40 26.32 3.27 2.93
C ARG A 40 26.80 2.39 4.08
N ASP A 41 27.40 1.25 3.78
CA ASP A 41 27.85 0.29 4.79
C ASP A 41 29.01 0.86 5.62
N MET A 42 29.96 1.55 4.98
CA MET A 42 31.03 2.26 5.67
C MET A 42 30.50 3.37 6.60
N CYS A 43 29.55 4.19 6.15
CA CYS A 43 28.96 5.26 6.96
C CYS A 43 28.19 4.69 8.16
N VAL A 44 27.44 3.61 7.97
CA VAL A 44 26.71 2.92 9.06
C VAL A 44 27.69 2.34 10.07
N SER A 45 28.78 1.72 9.61
CA SER A 45 29.83 1.18 10.48
C SER A 45 30.48 2.28 11.33
N LYS A 46 30.92 3.37 10.70
CA LYS A 46 31.56 4.49 11.41
C LYS A 46 30.62 5.18 12.40
N ALA A 47 29.35 5.35 12.03
CA ALA A 47 28.36 5.98 12.88
C ALA A 47 27.99 5.12 14.12
N ARG A 48 28.12 3.79 14.04
CA ARG A 48 28.00 2.89 15.19
C ARG A 48 29.21 2.97 16.12
N GLU A 49 30.42 2.97 15.55
CA GLU A 49 31.68 3.14 16.30
C GLU A 49 31.68 4.42 17.13
N GLU A 50 31.21 5.53 16.55
CA GLU A 50 31.18 6.84 17.20
C GLU A 50 29.92 7.11 18.05
N SER A 51 29.08 6.08 18.27
CA SER A 51 27.78 6.20 18.95
C SER A 51 26.90 7.34 18.40
N PHE A 52 27.09 7.68 17.13
CA PHE A 52 26.38 8.76 16.45
C PHE A 52 25.00 8.29 15.98
N LEU A 53 24.89 7.02 15.54
CA LEU A 53 23.68 6.44 14.97
C LEU A 53 23.33 5.09 15.63
N GLY A 54 22.17 5.02 16.28
CA GLY A 54 21.51 3.75 16.61
C GLY A 54 20.54 3.37 15.49
N VAL A 55 20.76 2.26 14.81
CA VAL A 55 19.79 1.69 13.86
C VAL A 55 19.03 0.61 14.61
N ILE A 56 17.77 0.88 14.92
CA ILE A 56 16.89 -0.03 15.66
C ILE A 56 15.88 -0.60 14.67
N GLU A 57 15.71 -1.92 14.67
CA GLU A 57 14.60 -2.59 13.99
C GLU A 57 13.34 -2.43 14.84
N GLN A 58 12.19 -2.15 14.21
CA GLN A 58 10.97 -1.79 14.95
C GLN A 58 10.47 -2.92 15.89
N GLN A 59 10.99 -4.14 15.76
CA GLN A 59 10.70 -5.28 16.64
C GLN A 59 11.37 -5.17 18.02
N ASP A 60 12.41 -4.34 18.18
CA ASP A 60 13.19 -4.21 19.41
C ASP A 60 12.80 -2.99 20.27
N LEU A 61 11.67 -2.34 19.96
CA LEU A 61 11.20 -1.17 20.71
C LEU A 61 10.90 -1.45 22.18
N THR A 62 10.74 -2.73 22.57
CA THR A 62 10.58 -3.14 23.97
C THR A 62 11.92 -3.42 24.67
N ALA A 63 13.07 -3.35 23.99
CA ALA A 63 14.40 -3.65 24.54
C ALA A 63 15.39 -2.47 24.51
N ALA A 64 15.13 -1.39 23.75
CA ALA A 64 16.16 -0.40 23.46
C ALA A 64 16.18 0.81 24.42
N MET A 65 16.85 0.69 25.57
CA MET A 65 17.47 1.85 26.24
C MET A 65 18.86 2.10 25.60
N THR A 66 18.92 2.82 24.48
CA THR A 66 20.19 3.05 23.74
C THR A 66 20.79 4.45 24.01
N LYS A 67 22.12 4.52 24.21
CA LYS A 67 22.90 5.75 24.49
C LYS A 67 23.20 6.63 23.24
N SER A 68 22.53 6.40 22.11
CA SER A 68 22.87 7.04 20.83
C SER A 68 22.39 8.49 20.74
N ARG A 69 23.17 9.36 20.07
CA ARG A 69 22.80 10.78 19.87
C ARG A 69 21.69 11.00 18.84
N ARG A 70 21.58 10.12 17.84
CA ARG A 70 20.48 10.08 16.86
C ARG A 70 20.04 8.63 16.63
N ILE A 71 18.74 8.41 16.51
CA ILE A 71 18.14 7.11 16.20
C ILE A 71 17.62 7.17 14.77
N ALA A 72 18.05 6.25 13.92
CA ALA A 72 17.42 6.03 12.63
C ALA A 72 16.57 4.77 12.71
N ILE A 73 15.26 4.95 12.53
CA ILE A 73 14.34 3.83 12.33
C ILE A 73 14.47 3.43 10.86
N ARG A 74 15.07 2.27 10.60
CA ARG A 74 15.12 1.71 9.25
C ARG A 74 13.71 1.28 8.89
N LYS A 75 12.99 2.15 8.18
CA LYS A 75 11.78 1.76 7.45
C LYS A 75 12.25 0.91 6.26
N GLU A 76 12.39 -0.40 6.47
CA GLU A 76 11.80 -1.27 5.45
C GLU A 76 10.36 -0.81 5.27
N PHE A 77 9.86 -0.79 4.04
CA PHE A 77 8.48 -0.43 3.77
C PHE A 77 7.59 -1.14 4.79
N PHE A 78 7.09 -0.39 5.77
CA PHE A 78 6.20 -0.92 6.77
C PHE A 78 4.88 -1.15 6.02
N VAL A 79 4.78 -2.29 5.35
CA VAL A 79 3.49 -2.86 5.00
C VAL A 79 2.92 -3.22 6.36
N PRO A 80 1.90 -2.50 6.86
CA PRO A 80 1.25 -2.91 8.10
C PRO A 80 0.72 -4.31 7.80
N SER A 81 1.21 -5.34 8.52
CA SER A 81 0.94 -6.78 8.34
C SER A 81 0.04 -7.03 7.13
N GLY A 82 0.65 -7.14 5.95
CA GLY A 82 -0.05 -7.17 4.68
C GLY A 82 0.25 -8.44 3.91
N VAL A 83 -0.75 -9.03 3.28
CA VAL A 83 -0.61 -10.25 2.47
C VAL A 83 -0.95 -9.92 1.03
N GLU A 84 -0.15 -10.46 0.11
CA GLU A 84 -0.33 -10.32 -1.33
C GLU A 84 -0.49 -11.68 -1.98
N PHE A 85 -1.46 -11.80 -2.88
CA PHE A 85 -1.70 -13.01 -3.67
C PHE A 85 -1.69 -12.72 -5.16
N GLN A 86 -1.07 -13.62 -5.93
CA GLN A 86 -1.06 -13.59 -7.41
C GLN A 86 -1.73 -14.81 -8.04
N ARG A 87 -2.10 -15.80 -7.22
CA ARG A 87 -2.78 -17.02 -7.62
C ARG A 87 -3.99 -17.24 -6.72
N ARG A 88 -5.10 -17.66 -7.31
CA ARG A 88 -6.35 -17.92 -6.62
C ARG A 88 -6.22 -19.06 -5.64
N GLU A 89 -5.54 -20.15 -5.99
CA GLU A 89 -5.46 -21.33 -5.12
C GLU A 89 -4.73 -21.01 -3.82
N GLU A 90 -3.68 -20.18 -3.91
CA GLU A 90 -2.94 -19.68 -2.75
C GLU A 90 -3.82 -18.78 -1.87
N ALA A 91 -4.51 -17.82 -2.50
CA ALA A 91 -5.44 -16.94 -1.80
C ALA A 91 -6.55 -17.74 -1.11
N GLU A 92 -7.19 -18.65 -1.82
CA GLU A 92 -8.29 -19.47 -1.31
C GLU A 92 -7.84 -20.36 -0.14
N MET A 93 -6.67 -20.99 -0.27
CA MET A 93 -6.09 -21.80 0.81
C MET A 93 -5.83 -20.96 2.07
N VAL A 94 -5.25 -19.77 1.93
CA VAL A 94 -4.90 -18.93 3.07
C VAL A 94 -6.13 -18.26 3.69
N LEU A 95 -7.07 -17.77 2.89
CA LEU A 95 -8.32 -17.15 3.36
C LEU A 95 -9.19 -18.12 4.17
N ARG A 96 -9.11 -19.43 3.88
CA ARG A 96 -9.81 -20.47 4.65
C ARG A 96 -9.15 -20.77 6.00
N THR A 97 -7.92 -20.32 6.24
CA THR A 97 -7.23 -20.59 7.51
C THR A 97 -7.72 -19.66 8.62
N PRO A 98 -7.96 -20.17 9.84
CA PRO A 98 -8.36 -19.33 10.99
C PRO A 98 -7.34 -18.23 11.33
N ILE A 99 -6.05 -18.47 11.02
CA ILE A 99 -4.96 -17.51 11.23
C ILE A 99 -5.18 -16.23 10.43
N PHE A 100 -5.82 -16.31 9.27
CA PHE A 100 -6.09 -15.15 8.44
C PHE A 100 -7.14 -14.22 9.09
N VAL A 101 -8.23 -14.79 9.61
CA VAL A 101 -9.31 -14.03 10.26
C VAL A 101 -8.92 -13.53 11.65
N LEU A 102 -8.20 -14.35 12.42
CA LEU A 102 -7.71 -13.99 13.77
C LEU A 102 -6.46 -13.10 13.75
N GLY A 103 -5.82 -12.97 12.59
CA GLY A 103 -4.63 -12.16 12.40
C GLY A 103 -4.92 -10.65 12.51
N ARG A 104 -3.91 -9.86 12.85
CA ARG A 104 -3.98 -8.38 12.82
C ARG A 104 -3.69 -7.82 11.43
N LEU A 105 -4.15 -8.51 10.39
CA LEU A 105 -3.86 -8.13 9.01
C LEU A 105 -4.48 -6.76 8.71
N CYS A 106 -3.67 -5.85 8.21
CA CYS A 106 -4.07 -4.47 7.96
C CYS A 106 -4.17 -4.14 6.48
N PHE A 107 -3.52 -4.93 5.62
CA PHE A 107 -3.50 -4.76 4.18
C PHE A 107 -3.69 -6.09 3.45
N LEU A 108 -4.53 -6.09 2.42
CA LEU A 108 -4.68 -7.22 1.51
C LEU A 108 -4.53 -6.73 0.08
N LYS A 109 -3.71 -7.44 -0.69
CA LYS A 109 -3.53 -7.22 -2.11
C LYS A 109 -3.78 -8.51 -2.88
N MET A 110 -4.62 -8.46 -3.90
CA MET A 110 -4.85 -9.60 -4.79
C MET A 110 -4.72 -9.14 -6.24
N HIS A 111 -3.92 -9.87 -7.02
CA HIS A 111 -3.67 -9.61 -8.43
C HIS A 111 -3.97 -10.87 -9.24
N MET A 112 -5.16 -10.95 -9.83
CA MET A 112 -5.72 -12.15 -10.47
C MET A 112 -5.92 -11.99 -11.99
N LEU A 113 -5.03 -11.25 -12.67
CA LEU A 113 -5.14 -10.98 -14.12
C LEU A 113 -5.13 -12.23 -15.03
N LYS A 114 -4.55 -13.34 -14.56
CA LYS A 114 -4.41 -14.59 -15.34
C LYS A 114 -5.55 -15.57 -15.10
N GLU A 115 -6.45 -15.27 -14.19
CA GLU A 115 -7.49 -16.18 -13.72
C GLU A 115 -8.88 -15.64 -14.01
N SER A 116 -9.86 -16.54 -14.05
CA SER A 116 -11.24 -16.17 -14.39
C SER A 116 -11.93 -15.34 -13.32
N SER A 117 -11.48 -15.41 -12.05
CA SER A 117 -12.14 -14.75 -10.91
C SER A 117 -11.36 -14.81 -9.59
N PHE A 118 -11.60 -13.85 -8.69
CA PHE A 118 -11.15 -13.93 -7.29
C PHE A 118 -11.79 -15.10 -6.52
N PRO A 119 -11.14 -15.62 -5.46
CA PRO A 119 -11.80 -16.49 -4.50
C PRO A 119 -12.90 -15.73 -3.73
N SER A 120 -13.74 -16.47 -2.99
CA SER A 120 -14.73 -15.86 -2.11
C SER A 120 -14.07 -14.89 -1.13
N LEU A 121 -14.59 -13.66 -1.05
CA LEU A 121 -14.13 -12.65 -0.11
C LEU A 121 -14.85 -12.72 1.25
N GLU A 122 -15.77 -13.67 1.43
CA GLU A 122 -16.49 -13.92 2.70
C GLU A 122 -15.61 -13.86 3.95
N PRO A 123 -14.39 -14.45 3.97
CA PRO A 123 -13.52 -14.40 5.14
C PRO A 123 -13.07 -13.00 5.56
N LEU A 124 -13.14 -12.01 4.66
CA LEU A 124 -12.74 -10.64 4.96
C LEU A 124 -13.69 -9.93 5.93
N SER A 125 -14.94 -10.39 6.01
CA SER A 125 -15.96 -9.79 6.89
C SER A 125 -15.56 -9.82 8.37
N GLY A 126 -14.80 -10.85 8.77
CA GLY A 126 -14.25 -11.01 10.12
C GLY A 126 -12.93 -10.27 10.37
N CYS A 127 -12.31 -9.66 9.36
CA CYS A 127 -11.00 -9.02 9.48
C CYS A 127 -11.12 -7.57 10.00
N HIS A 128 -11.37 -7.40 11.30
CA HIS A 128 -11.60 -6.07 11.92
C HIS A 128 -10.40 -5.11 11.95
N HIS A 129 -9.19 -5.59 11.63
CA HIS A 129 -7.99 -4.76 11.53
C HIS A 129 -7.65 -4.40 10.07
N LEU A 130 -8.34 -4.99 9.10
CA LEU A 130 -8.06 -4.79 7.69
C LEU A 130 -8.53 -3.38 7.31
N THR A 131 -7.56 -2.51 7.01
CA THR A 131 -7.81 -1.10 6.70
C THR A 131 -7.59 -0.76 5.24
N LYS A 132 -6.93 -1.65 4.48
CA LYS A 132 -6.58 -1.41 3.08
C LYS A 132 -6.80 -2.69 2.27
N VAL A 133 -7.57 -2.59 1.20
CA VAL A 133 -7.80 -3.68 0.25
C VAL A 133 -7.52 -3.16 -1.15
N TRP A 134 -6.72 -3.91 -1.89
CA TRP A 134 -6.41 -3.66 -3.30
C TRP A 134 -6.68 -4.93 -4.08
N LEU A 135 -7.55 -4.85 -5.08
CA LEU A 135 -7.99 -5.96 -5.91
C LEU A 135 -7.80 -5.58 -7.37
N GLU A 136 -7.00 -6.36 -8.10
CA GLU A 136 -6.90 -6.28 -9.56
C GLU A 136 -7.27 -7.62 -10.20
N GLY A 137 -8.29 -7.65 -11.05
CA GLY A 137 -8.84 -8.87 -11.67
C GLY A 137 -10.37 -8.94 -11.56
N ILE A 138 -10.98 -9.96 -12.15
CA ILE A 138 -12.44 -10.05 -12.33
C ILE A 138 -13.15 -10.40 -11.01
N ILE A 139 -14.13 -9.59 -10.61
CA ILE A 139 -15.05 -9.91 -9.50
C ILE A 139 -16.34 -10.47 -10.09
N VAL A 140 -16.59 -11.77 -9.89
CA VAL A 140 -17.80 -12.41 -10.41
C VAL A 140 -19.02 -11.90 -9.65
N GLU A 141 -20.01 -11.44 -10.41
CA GLU A 141 -21.34 -11.11 -9.92
C GLU A 141 -22.26 -12.30 -10.14
N ASP A 142 -22.97 -12.74 -9.09
CA ASP A 142 -24.04 -13.72 -9.25
C ASP A 142 -25.20 -13.05 -10.04
N PRO A 143 -25.67 -13.66 -11.15
CA PRO A 143 -26.81 -13.15 -11.90
C PRO A 143 -28.12 -13.17 -11.10
N HIS A 144 -28.26 -14.10 -10.15
CA HIS A 144 -29.49 -14.39 -9.40
C HIS A 144 -29.50 -13.84 -7.98
N SER A 145 -28.34 -13.41 -7.49
CA SER A 145 -28.20 -12.79 -6.18
C SER A 145 -27.72 -11.35 -6.29
N SER A 146 -28.22 -10.49 -5.40
CA SER A 146 -27.69 -9.14 -5.21
C SER A 146 -26.32 -9.13 -4.53
N LEU A 147 -25.87 -10.29 -4.02
CA LEU A 147 -24.62 -10.44 -3.30
C LEU A 147 -23.41 -10.23 -4.23
N HIS A 148 -22.82 -9.05 -4.13
CA HIS A 148 -21.47 -8.81 -4.64
C HIS A 148 -20.45 -9.33 -3.63
N ASN A 149 -19.33 -9.89 -4.09
CA ASN A 149 -18.18 -10.20 -3.21
C ASN A 149 -17.74 -8.99 -2.36
N LEU A 150 -18.09 -7.78 -2.77
CA LEU A 150 -17.85 -6.53 -2.06
C LEU A 150 -18.65 -6.39 -0.75
N GLU A 151 -19.75 -7.12 -0.56
CA GLU A 151 -20.53 -7.08 0.69
C GLU A 151 -19.74 -7.63 1.88
N TYR A 152 -18.74 -8.47 1.63
CA TYR A 152 -17.87 -9.03 2.65
C TYR A 152 -16.69 -8.13 3.03
N LEU A 153 -16.61 -6.92 2.47
CA LEU A 153 -15.57 -5.97 2.86
C LEU A 153 -15.78 -5.52 4.32
N PRO A 154 -14.73 -5.56 5.16
CA PRO A 154 -14.88 -5.26 6.58
C PRO A 154 -15.15 -3.78 6.80
N GLY A 155 -15.96 -3.47 7.83
CA GLY A 155 -16.27 -2.08 8.19
C GLY A 155 -15.06 -1.25 8.64
N SER A 156 -13.93 -1.88 8.99
CA SER A 156 -12.66 -1.20 9.32
C SER A 156 -11.93 -0.63 8.09
N LEU A 157 -12.40 -0.93 6.88
CA LEU A 157 -11.74 -0.55 5.65
C LEU A 157 -11.68 0.98 5.48
N ALA A 158 -10.47 1.51 5.34
CA ALA A 158 -10.20 2.92 5.13
C ALA A 158 -9.81 3.26 3.69
N LYS A 159 -9.22 2.30 2.97
CA LYS A 159 -8.86 2.44 1.55
C LYS A 159 -9.27 1.21 0.77
N LEU A 160 -10.04 1.42 -0.29
CA LEU A 160 -10.37 0.40 -1.28
C LEU A 160 -9.81 0.81 -2.64
N SER A 161 -9.28 -0.16 -3.38
CA SER A 161 -8.79 0.05 -4.73
C SER A 161 -9.18 -1.15 -5.60
N LEU A 162 -9.96 -0.89 -6.63
CA LEU A 162 -10.47 -1.89 -7.57
C LEU A 162 -9.94 -1.58 -8.96
N PHE A 163 -9.34 -2.58 -9.61
CA PHE A 163 -8.79 -2.48 -10.97
C PHE A 163 -9.23 -3.71 -11.75
N ASN A 164 -9.55 -3.54 -13.04
CA ASN A 164 -9.95 -4.63 -13.92
C ASN A 164 -11.05 -5.55 -13.32
N SER A 165 -11.94 -4.95 -12.51
CA SER A 165 -12.95 -5.67 -11.73
C SER A 165 -14.18 -6.07 -12.54
N LYS A 166 -14.40 -5.44 -13.69
CA LYS A 166 -15.47 -5.76 -14.64
C LYS A 166 -16.86 -5.77 -13.98
N LEU A 167 -17.08 -4.89 -13.01
CA LEU A 167 -18.35 -4.76 -12.30
C LEU A 167 -19.42 -4.27 -13.27
N LYS A 168 -20.58 -4.91 -13.30
CA LYS A 168 -21.67 -4.57 -14.22
C LYS A 168 -22.78 -3.81 -13.50
N LYS A 169 -23.05 -4.16 -12.24
CA LYS A 169 -23.97 -3.40 -11.39
C LYS A 169 -23.21 -2.29 -10.65
N ASP A 170 -23.90 -1.19 -10.38
CA ASP A 170 -23.32 -0.05 -9.69
C ASP A 170 -22.83 -0.43 -8.28
N PRO A 171 -21.52 -0.33 -7.99
CA PRO A 171 -20.98 -0.71 -6.69
C PRO A 171 -21.28 0.31 -5.58
N MET A 172 -21.73 1.53 -5.92
CA MET A 172 -21.93 2.60 -4.92
C MET A 172 -22.94 2.20 -3.84
N GLY A 173 -24.00 1.47 -4.17
CA GLY A 173 -25.01 1.02 -3.20
C GLY A 173 -24.49 0.10 -2.08
N ILE A 174 -23.29 -0.47 -2.24
CA ILE A 174 -22.58 -1.22 -1.20
C ILE A 174 -21.46 -0.38 -0.61
N LEU A 175 -20.62 0.22 -1.47
CA LEU A 175 -19.43 0.94 -1.05
C LEU A 175 -19.77 2.16 -0.18
N GLU A 176 -20.90 2.82 -0.44
CA GLU A 176 -21.34 4.00 0.31
C GLU A 176 -21.73 3.70 1.77
N LYS A 177 -22.04 2.43 2.07
CA LYS A 177 -22.42 1.96 3.40
C LYS A 177 -21.20 1.66 4.28
N LEU A 178 -19.99 1.62 3.71
CA LEU A 178 -18.77 1.33 4.47
C LEU A 178 -18.41 2.52 5.37
N PRO A 179 -18.41 2.36 6.70
CA PRO A 179 -18.43 3.48 7.63
C PRO A 179 -17.10 4.25 7.69
N ASN A 180 -15.97 3.59 7.38
CA ASN A 180 -14.63 4.15 7.59
C ASN A 180 -13.87 4.45 6.29
N VAL A 181 -14.50 4.25 5.11
CA VAL A 181 -13.81 4.43 3.83
C VAL A 181 -13.50 5.91 3.61
N ARG A 182 -12.21 6.19 3.44
CA ARG A 182 -11.67 7.54 3.18
C ARG A 182 -11.15 7.69 1.77
N PHE A 183 -10.65 6.61 1.19
CA PHE A 183 -10.05 6.61 -0.13
C PHE A 183 -10.63 5.48 -0.96
N LEU A 184 -11.35 5.83 -2.02
CA LEU A 184 -11.94 4.88 -2.95
C LEU A 184 -11.36 5.14 -4.34
N PHE A 185 -10.73 4.11 -4.91
CA PHE A 185 -10.17 4.14 -6.25
C PHE A 185 -10.85 3.07 -7.09
N LEU A 186 -11.60 3.50 -8.10
CA LEU A 186 -12.11 2.66 -9.17
C LEU A 186 -11.23 2.94 -10.39
N GLY A 187 -10.27 2.06 -10.64
CA GLY A 187 -9.29 2.18 -11.71
C GLY A 187 -9.80 1.70 -13.06
N VAL A 188 -8.88 1.60 -14.02
CA VAL A 188 -9.14 1.13 -15.39
C VAL A 188 -9.92 -0.18 -15.37
N GLU A 189 -10.99 -0.25 -16.17
CA GLU A 189 -11.86 -1.43 -16.34
C GLU A 189 -12.48 -1.97 -15.04
N SER A 190 -12.61 -1.12 -14.00
CA SER A 190 -13.24 -1.52 -12.74
C SER A 190 -14.77 -1.62 -12.83
N TYR A 191 -15.40 -0.80 -13.68
CA TYR A 191 -16.85 -0.76 -13.90
C TYR A 191 -17.17 -0.72 -15.40
N GLU A 192 -18.07 -1.58 -15.87
CA GLU A 192 -18.50 -1.69 -17.28
C GLU A 192 -19.86 -1.05 -17.54
N GLY A 193 -20.58 -0.60 -16.50
CA GLY A 193 -21.84 0.09 -16.68
C GLY A 193 -21.66 1.56 -17.05
N SER A 194 -22.76 2.22 -17.40
CA SER A 194 -22.77 3.58 -17.92
C SER A 194 -22.98 4.66 -16.87
N GLU A 195 -23.47 4.30 -15.68
CA GLU A 195 -23.85 5.27 -14.65
C GLU A 195 -23.56 4.72 -13.25
N MET A 196 -23.06 5.57 -12.36
CA MET A 196 -22.93 5.29 -10.93
C MET A 196 -23.64 6.38 -10.14
N VAL A 197 -24.43 5.99 -9.15
CA VAL A 197 -25.25 6.88 -8.34
C VAL A 197 -24.77 6.82 -6.89
N CYS A 198 -24.29 7.96 -6.39
CA CYS A 198 -23.96 8.12 -4.97
C CYS A 198 -25.13 8.74 -4.22
N SER A 199 -25.52 8.16 -3.09
CA SER A 199 -26.48 8.77 -2.19
C SER A 199 -25.89 10.03 -1.54
N ALA A 200 -26.69 11.09 -1.39
CA ALA A 200 -26.25 12.35 -0.76
C ALA A 200 -25.74 12.16 0.69
N ASN A 201 -26.26 11.15 1.39
CA ASN A 201 -25.87 10.78 2.76
C ASN A 201 -24.95 9.54 2.80
N GLY A 202 -24.54 9.03 1.64
CA GLY A 202 -23.56 7.94 1.55
C GLY A 202 -22.15 8.43 1.91
N PHE A 203 -21.23 7.51 2.19
CA PHE A 203 -19.80 7.83 2.30
C PHE A 203 -19.42 8.89 3.36
N VAL A 204 -19.88 8.70 4.60
CA VAL A 204 -19.71 9.66 5.72
C VAL A 204 -18.27 10.16 5.94
N ASN A 205 -17.25 9.34 5.65
CA ASN A 205 -15.84 9.65 5.89
C ASN A 205 -14.99 9.81 4.61
N LEU A 206 -15.60 9.82 3.42
CA LEU A 206 -14.85 9.81 2.17
C LEU A 206 -14.11 11.14 1.95
N ARG A 207 -12.82 11.04 1.61
CA ARG A 207 -11.94 12.18 1.35
C ARG A 207 -11.51 12.28 -0.10
N LEU A 208 -11.33 11.12 -0.73
CA LEU A 208 -10.90 11.04 -2.12
C LEU A 208 -11.63 9.89 -2.79
N LEU A 209 -12.28 10.25 -3.89
CA LEU A 209 -12.92 9.34 -4.81
C LEU A 209 -12.27 9.55 -6.17
N VAL A 210 -11.66 8.49 -6.70
CA VAL A 210 -11.05 8.51 -8.03
C VAL A 210 -11.74 7.48 -8.89
N PHE A 211 -12.21 7.92 -10.05
CA PHE A 211 -12.72 7.06 -11.11
C PHE A 211 -11.84 7.25 -12.34
N HIS A 212 -11.31 6.13 -12.85
CA HIS A 212 -10.72 6.04 -14.18
C HIS A 212 -11.69 5.21 -15.02
N GLY A 213 -12.34 5.87 -15.98
CA GLY A 213 -13.14 5.21 -17.00
C GLY A 213 -12.29 4.41 -17.98
#